data_AF-A0A1I0YWG0-F1
#
_entry.id   AF-A0A1I0YWG0-F1
#
_cell.length_a   1.000
_cell.length_b   1.000
_cell.length_c   1.000
_cell.angle_alpha   90.00
_cell.angle_beta   90.00
_cell.angle_gamma   90.00
#
_symmetry.space_group_name_H-M   'P 1'
#
loop_
_entity.id
_entity.type
_entity.pdbx_description
1 polymer ?
#
loop_
_entity_poly.entity_id
_entity_poly.type
_entity_poly.pdbx_seq_one_letter_code
_entity_poly.pdbx_strand_id
1 'polypeptide(L)'
;MPLKTCDKGHQFYKTSDCPTCPICEKERKPTEGFMSKLPAPARRALESKQINSLEKLATFTENEILSLHGMGKSSIPKLIDALKKEELSFKTPD
;
A
#
# COMPACT_ATOMS: atom_id res chain seq x y z
N MET A 1 -21.48 -16.06 2.72
CA MET A 1 -20.05 -15.79 2.50
C MET A 1 -19.26 -16.96 3.07
N PRO A 2 -18.32 -17.58 2.35
CA PRO A 2 -17.59 -18.74 2.87
C PRO A 2 -16.64 -18.31 4.00
N LEU A 3 -16.56 -19.15 5.04
CA LEU A 3 -15.52 -19.07 6.06
C LEU A 3 -14.21 -19.58 5.44
N LYS A 4 -13.15 -18.78 5.54
CA LYS A 4 -11.80 -19.12 5.11
C LYS A 4 -10.87 -19.11 6.32
N THR A 5 -9.86 -19.97 6.31
CA THR A 5 -8.80 -20.03 7.33
C THR A 5 -7.45 -19.82 6.65
N CYS A 6 -6.60 -18.93 7.18
CA CYS A 6 -5.24 -18.75 6.65
C CYS A 6 -4.24 -19.69 7.34
N ASP A 7 -2.99 -19.71 6.85
CA ASP A 7 -1.90 -20.53 7.40
C ASP A 7 -1.59 -20.26 8.88
N LYS A 8 -1.89 -19.05 9.37
CA LYS A 8 -1.75 -18.69 10.79
C LYS A 8 -2.94 -19.11 11.66
N GLY A 9 -3.94 -19.79 11.09
CA GLY A 9 -5.14 -20.23 11.80
C GLY A 9 -6.24 -19.16 11.94
N HIS A 10 -6.08 -17.97 11.35
CA HIS A 10 -7.11 -16.93 11.42
C HIS A 10 -8.32 -17.27 10.55
N GLN A 11 -9.50 -17.26 11.17
CA GLN A 11 -10.78 -17.49 10.52
C GLN A 11 -11.42 -16.15 10.11
N PHE A 12 -11.87 -16.03 8.85
CA PHE A 12 -12.51 -14.82 8.34
C PHE A 12 -13.48 -15.11 7.19
N TYR A 13 -14.46 -14.23 7.00
CA TYR A 13 -15.43 -14.32 5.91
C TYR A 13 -15.01 -13.43 4.74
N LYS A 14 -15.01 -13.98 3.52
CA LYS A 14 -14.69 -13.19 2.32
C LYS A 14 -15.32 -13.80 1.07
N THR A 15 -15.96 -12.97 0.27
CA THR A 15 -16.50 -13.34 -1.06
C THR A 15 -15.44 -13.25 -2.15
N SER A 16 -14.46 -12.36 -1.99
CA SER A 16 -13.33 -12.20 -2.91
C SER A 16 -12.41 -13.43 -2.90
N ASP A 17 -11.91 -13.75 -4.10
CA ASP A 17 -10.98 -14.85 -4.33
C ASP A 17 -9.58 -14.59 -3.76
N CYS A 18 -9.23 -13.32 -3.52
CA CYS A 18 -7.92 -12.93 -3.01
C CYS A 18 -7.54 -13.75 -1.76
N PRO A 19 -6.40 -14.49 -1.76
CA PRO A 19 -5.98 -15.39 -0.68
C PRO A 19 -5.52 -14.64 0.59
N THR A 20 -5.79 -13.33 0.65
CA THR A 20 -5.31 -12.43 1.68
C THR A 20 -6.18 -12.52 2.93
N CYS A 21 -5.53 -12.82 4.06
CA CYS A 21 -6.15 -12.80 5.37
C CYS A 21 -6.24 -11.36 5.90
N PRO A 22 -7.45 -10.80 6.10
CA PRO A 22 -7.62 -9.43 6.58
C PRO A 22 -7.06 -9.22 8.00
N ILE A 23 -6.99 -10.28 8.82
CA ILE A 23 -6.45 -10.24 10.17
C ILE A 23 -4.92 -10.14 10.11
N CYS A 24 -4.26 -11.03 9.37
CA CYS A 24 -2.80 -10.95 9.15
C CYS A 24 -2.38 -9.59 8.57
N GLU A 25 -3.19 -9.04 7.65
CA GLU A 25 -2.92 -7.73 7.04
C GLU A 25 -3.04 -6.56 8.01
N LYS A 26 -3.90 -6.70 9.03
CA LYS A 26 -4.03 -5.72 10.10
C LYS A 26 -2.85 -5.80 11.06
N GLU A 27 -2.40 -7.00 11.39
CA GLU A 27 -1.23 -7.23 12.25
C GLU A 27 0.09 -6.78 11.61
N ARG A 28 0.27 -7.01 10.31
CA ARG A 28 1.46 -6.58 9.55
C ARG A 28 1.51 -5.08 9.28
N LYS A 29 0.43 -4.36 9.56
CA LYS A 29 0.36 -2.93 9.25
C LYS A 29 1.39 -2.19 10.11
N PRO A 30 2.33 -1.45 9.50
CA PRO A 30 3.26 -0.64 10.26
C PRO A 30 2.50 0.41 11.07
N THR A 31 2.97 0.67 12.30
CA THR A 31 2.41 1.68 13.21
C THR A 31 2.78 3.09 12.76
N GLU A 32 3.94 3.25 12.14
CA GLU A 32 4.56 4.54 11.83
C GLU A 32 4.98 4.64 10.35
N GLY A 33 5.40 5.84 9.94
CA GLY A 33 5.82 6.13 8.57
C GLY A 33 4.65 6.30 7.58
N PHE A 34 5.00 6.55 6.31
CA PHE A 34 4.01 6.81 5.26
C PHE A 34 3.14 5.59 4.94
N MET A 35 3.68 4.38 5.08
CA MET A 35 2.95 3.13 4.85
C MET A 35 1.81 2.91 5.86
N SER A 36 1.90 3.40 7.10
CA SER A 36 0.84 3.24 8.11
C SER A 36 -0.46 3.95 7.71
N LYS A 37 -0.38 4.97 6.86
CA LYS A 37 -1.52 5.74 6.37
C LYS A 37 -2.22 5.08 5.18
N LEU A 38 -1.60 4.08 4.57
CA LEU A 38 -2.08 3.42 3.35
C LEU A 38 -2.94 2.19 3.64
N PRO A 39 -3.97 1.92 2.81
CA PRO A 39 -4.69 0.65 2.86
C PRO A 39 -3.78 -0.51 2.44
N ALA A 40 -4.10 -1.72 2.90
CA ALA A 40 -3.36 -2.95 2.56
C ALA A 40 -3.01 -3.12 1.07
N PRO A 41 -3.94 -2.94 0.10
CA PRO A 41 -3.61 -3.06 -1.31
C PRO A 41 -2.56 -2.04 -1.79
N ALA A 42 -2.59 -0.81 -1.30
CA ALA A 42 -1.63 0.23 -1.70
C ALA A 42 -0.23 -0.03 -1.12
N ARG A 43 -0.13 -0.52 0.12
CA ARG A 43 1.16 -0.92 0.71
C ARG A 43 1.80 -2.03 -0.12
N ARG A 44 1.03 -3.10 -0.38
CA ARG A 44 1.48 -4.24 -1.19
C ARG A 44 1.92 -3.83 -2.60
N ALA A 45 1.19 -2.92 -3.23
CA ALA A 45 1.55 -2.36 -4.52
C ALA A 45 2.94 -1.71 -4.50
N LEU A 46 3.22 -0.87 -3.50
CA LEU A 46 4.53 -0.26 -3.31
C LEU A 46 5.61 -1.29 -3.00
N GLU A 47 5.34 -2.22 -2.08
CA GLU A 47 6.28 -3.30 -1.70
C GLU A 47 6.64 -4.19 -2.89
N SER A 48 5.68 -4.48 -3.79
CA SER A 48 5.92 -5.25 -5.02
C SER A 48 6.86 -4.55 -6.01
N LYS A 49 6.92 -3.22 -5.95
CA LYS A 49 7.88 -2.39 -6.70
C LYS A 49 9.14 -2.10 -5.87
N GLN A 50 9.29 -2.76 -4.73
CA GLN A 50 10.37 -2.56 -3.76
C GLN A 50 10.46 -1.11 -3.27
N ILE A 51 9.36 -0.36 -3.25
CA ILE A 51 9.29 1.00 -2.76
C ILE A 51 9.03 0.95 -1.25
N ASN A 52 10.10 1.07 -0.47
CA ASN A 52 10.09 0.98 0.98
C ASN A 52 10.46 2.30 1.69
N SER A 53 10.90 3.31 0.94
CA SER A 53 11.30 4.63 1.46
C SER A 53 10.71 5.76 0.61
N LEU A 54 10.59 6.95 1.19
CA LEU A 54 10.11 8.14 0.49
C LEU A 54 11.08 8.60 -0.62
N GLU A 55 12.38 8.45 -0.41
CA GLU A 55 13.40 8.70 -1.45
C GLU A 55 13.19 7.83 -2.69
N LYS A 56 12.94 6.52 -2.47
CA LYS A 56 12.65 5.60 -3.58
C LYS A 56 11.30 5.86 -4.21
N LEU A 57 10.32 6.34 -3.45
CA LEU A 57 9.04 6.78 -4.00
C LEU A 57 9.22 8.01 -4.90
N ALA A 58 10.09 8.95 -4.52
CA ALA A 58 10.39 10.16 -5.28
C ALA A 58 11.04 9.88 -6.65
N THR A 59 11.63 8.70 -6.87
CA THR A 59 12.17 8.32 -8.18
C THR A 59 11.10 7.93 -9.19
N PHE A 60 9.84 7.74 -8.77
CA PHE A 60 8.72 7.41 -9.64
C PHE A 60 7.85 8.63 -9.91
N THR A 61 7.18 8.63 -11.06
CA THR A 61 6.16 9.62 -11.38
C THR A 61 4.84 9.28 -10.66
N GLU A 62 3.99 10.28 -10.43
CA GLU A 62 2.66 10.06 -9.84
C GLU A 62 1.83 9.06 -10.68
N ASN A 63 1.91 9.16 -12.01
CA ASN A 63 1.19 8.28 -12.93
C ASN A 63 1.66 6.81 -12.84
N GLU A 64 2.96 6.55 -12.69
CA GLU A 64 3.47 5.20 -12.48
C GLU A 64 2.93 4.58 -11.19
N ILE A 65 2.90 5.37 -10.11
CA ILE A 65 2.37 4.91 -8.82
C ILE A 65 0.86 4.67 -8.91
N LEU A 66 0.12 5.58 -9.55
CA LEU A 66 -1.33 5.46 -9.74
C LEU A 66 -1.70 4.25 -10.60
N SER A 67 -0.83 3.86 -11.53
CA SER A 67 -1.03 2.69 -12.41
C SER A 67 -0.85 1.34 -11.70
N LEU A 68 -0.35 1.33 -10.46
CA LEU A 68 -0.17 0.08 -9.71
C LEU A 68 -1.53 -0.50 -9.29
N HIS A 69 -1.71 -1.80 -9.51
CA HIS A 69 -2.89 -2.51 -9.06
C HIS A 69 -3.02 -2.44 -7.53
N GLY A 70 -4.12 -1.85 -7.05
CA GLY A 70 -4.35 -1.61 -5.63
C GLY A 70 -3.97 -0.20 -5.15
N MET A 71 -3.38 0.63 -6.03
CA MET A 71 -3.30 2.08 -5.83
C MET A 71 -4.61 2.74 -6.26
N GLY A 72 -5.05 3.73 -5.49
CA GLY A 72 -6.31 4.43 -5.77
C GLY A 72 -6.25 5.89 -5.42
N LYS A 73 -7.29 6.62 -5.82
CA LYS A 73 -7.42 8.08 -5.66
C LYS A 73 -7.23 8.57 -4.22
N SER A 74 -7.54 7.73 -3.22
CA SER A 74 -7.36 8.08 -1.80
C SER A 74 -5.95 7.82 -1.25
N SER A 75 -5.11 7.08 -1.97
CA SER A 75 -3.74 6.76 -1.55
C SER A 75 -2.73 7.79 -2.05
N ILE A 76 -2.87 8.25 -3.29
CA ILE A 76 -2.01 9.27 -3.89
C ILE A 76 -1.87 10.54 -3.02
N PRO A 77 -2.93 11.21 -2.54
CA PRO A 77 -2.77 12.42 -1.73
C PRO A 77 -2.01 12.18 -0.43
N LYS A 78 -2.09 10.97 0.14
CA LYS A 78 -1.32 10.61 1.34
C LYS A 78 0.17 10.43 1.05
N LEU A 79 0.50 9.94 -0.14
CA LEU A 79 1.88 9.83 -0.60
C LEU A 79 2.46 11.22 -0.88
N ILE A 80 1.69 12.11 -1.51
CA ILE A 80 2.08 13.51 -1.72
C ILE A 80 2.33 14.21 -0.37
N ASP A 81 1.42 14.08 0.60
CA ASP A 81 1.61 14.63 1.95
C ASP A 81 2.87 14.08 2.64
N ALA A 82 3.14 12.79 2.47
CA ALA A 82 4.32 12.16 3.05
C ALA A 82 5.62 12.65 2.41
N LEU A 83 5.67 12.76 1.08
CA LEU A 83 6.83 13.31 0.36
C LEU A 83 7.09 14.77 0.74
N LYS A 84 6.04 15.60 0.77
CA LYS A 84 6.15 17.02 1.13
C LYS A 84 6.68 17.24 2.55
N LYS A 85 6.36 16.35 3.49
CA LYS A 85 6.89 16.40 4.87
C LYS A 85 8.39 16.20 4.96
N GLU A 86 8.98 15.55 3.97
CA GLU A 86 10.43 15.36 3.84
C GLU A 86 11.02 16.24 2.73
N GLU A 87 10.30 17.28 2.30
CA GLU A 87 10.73 18.19 1.22
C GLU A 87 11.00 17.47 -0.12
N LEU A 88 10.43 16.27 -0.29
CA LEU A 88 10.49 15.47 -1.51
C LEU A 88 9.26 15.69 -2.39
N SER A 89 9.38 15.29 -3.65
CA SER A 89 8.32 15.33 -4.66
C SER A 89 8.38 14.08 -5.53
N PHE A 90 7.29 13.74 -6.20
CA PHE A 90 7.35 12.74 -7.27
C PHE A 90 8.26 13.22 -8.39
N LYS A 91 8.83 12.26 -9.13
CA LYS A 91 9.60 12.55 -10.33
C LYS A 91 8.71 13.30 -11.33
N THR A 92 9.24 14.37 -11.91
CA THR A 92 8.59 15.06 -13.02
C THR A 92 8.59 14.15 -14.25
N PRO A 93 7.45 13.97 -14.93
CA PRO A 93 7.46 13.34 -16.24
C PRO A 93 8.26 14.22 -17.21
N ASP A 94 9.13 13.60 -18.02
CA ASP A 94 9.85 14.24 -19.12
C ASP A 94 8.94 14.37 -20.35
#